data_AF-A0A8I2DV05-F1
#
_entry.id   AF-A0A8I2DV05-F1
#
_cell.length_a   1.000
_cell.length_b   1.000
_cell.length_c   1.000
_cell.angle_alpha   90.00
_cell.angle_beta   90.00
_cell.angle_gamma   90.00
#
_symmetry.space_group_name_H-M   'P 1'
#
loop_
_entity.id
_entity.type
_entity.pdbx_description
1 polymer ?
#
loop_
_entity_poly.entity_id
_entity_poly.type
_entity_poly.pdbx_seq_one_letter_code
_entity_poly.pdbx_strand_id
1 'polypeptide(L)'
;MSEYVIRSGHRAAFLAGLRELVDFLTATPAVAVPRHASVVVLVDAFGSAARRAGVQSVASPLGVPTEDIGRGYFDARRDLGPISYGVVGIPPEERQ
;
A
#
# COMPACT_ATOMS: atom_id res chain seq x y z
N MET A 1 21.73 4.83 6.74
CA MET A 1 20.49 5.12 7.51
C MET A 1 19.37 5.26 6.50
N SER A 2 18.21 4.62 6.69
CA SER A 2 17.13 4.60 5.68
C SER A 2 16.62 6.00 5.36
N GLU A 3 16.85 6.48 4.14
CA GLU A 3 16.35 7.76 3.60
C GLU A 3 14.91 7.64 3.07
N TYR A 4 14.02 6.97 3.82
CA TYR A 4 12.62 6.88 3.45
C TYR A 4 11.70 6.90 4.68
N VAL A 5 10.56 7.57 4.54
CA VAL A 5 9.46 7.55 5.52
C VAL A 5 8.39 6.61 5.01
N ILE A 6 8.12 5.55 5.78
CA ILE A 6 6.97 4.66 5.53
C ILE A 6 5.78 5.23 6.31
N ARG A 7 4.77 5.71 5.58
CA ARG A 7 3.53 6.20 6.21
C ARG A 7 2.61 5.02 6.48
N SER A 8 2.83 4.34 7.60
CA SER A 8 1.97 3.28 8.11
C SER A 8 1.25 3.73 9.38
N GLY A 9 -0.06 3.51 9.48
CA GLY A 9 -0.84 3.80 10.69
C GLY A 9 -0.55 2.84 11.85
N HIS A 10 -1.13 3.11 13.02
CA HIS A 10 -1.07 2.20 14.18
C HIS A 10 -1.67 0.84 13.80
N ARG A 11 -0.84 -0.21 13.74
CA ARG A 11 -1.22 -1.56 13.29
C ARG A 11 -2.48 -2.08 13.98
N ALA A 12 -2.60 -1.91 15.29
CA ALA A 12 -3.76 -2.39 16.05
C ALA A 12 -5.06 -1.67 15.63
N ALA A 13 -5.04 -0.34 15.52
CA ALA A 13 -6.19 0.45 15.09
C ALA A 13 -6.56 0.17 13.63
N PHE A 14 -5.58 0.00 12.75
CA PHE A 14 -5.80 -0.37 11.35
C PHE A 14 -6.54 -1.72 11.23
N LEU A 15 -6.07 -2.73 11.97
CA LEU A 15 -6.73 -4.04 11.99
C LEU A 15 -8.12 -4.01 12.64
N ALA A 16 -8.35 -3.12 13.61
CA ALA A 16 -9.68 -2.93 14.21
C ALA A 16 -10.66 -2.35 13.18
N GLY A 17 -10.28 -1.28 12.46
CA GLY A 17 -11.14 -0.68 11.44
C GLY A 17 -11.47 -1.61 10.26
N LEU A 18 -10.54 -2.50 9.87
CA LEU A 18 -10.84 -3.52 8.85
C LEU A 18 -11.90 -4.53 9.31
N ARG A 19 -11.90 -4.91 10.58
CA ARG A 19 -12.94 -5.81 11.13
C ARG A 19 -14.29 -5.09 11.18
N GLU A 20 -14.29 -3.85 11.66
CA GLU A 20 -15.49 -3.02 11.70
C GLU A 20 -16.09 -2.82 10.30
N LEU A 21 -15.27 -2.61 9.27
CA LEU A 21 -15.74 -2.51 7.88
C LEU A 21 -16.41 -3.79 7.40
N VAL A 22 -15.84 -4.96 7.74
CA VAL A 22 -16.45 -6.26 7.40
C VAL A 22 -17.81 -6.41 8.08
N ASP A 23 -17.90 -6.08 9.37
CA ASP A 23 -19.14 -6.16 10.13
C ASP A 23 -20.20 -5.21 9.55
N PHE A 24 -19.82 -3.98 9.22
CA PHE A 24 -20.71 -2.98 8.62
C PHE A 24 -21.27 -3.40 7.25
N LEU A 25 -20.41 -3.87 6.35
CA LEU A 25 -20.82 -4.32 5.01
C LEU A 25 -21.71 -5.57 5.08
N THR A 26 -21.45 -6.46 6.05
CA THR A 26 -22.29 -7.65 6.29
C THR A 26 -23.68 -7.26 6.79
N ALA A 27 -23.75 -6.27 7.70
CA ALA A 27 -25.01 -5.79 8.27
C ALA A 27 -25.81 -4.88 7.33
N THR A 28 -25.20 -4.35 6.26
CA THR A 28 -25.81 -3.32 5.41
C THR A 28 -25.80 -3.68 3.91
N PRO A 29 -26.61 -4.66 3.46
CA PRO A 29 -26.59 -5.16 2.07
C PRO A 29 -26.90 -4.11 0.99
N ALA A 30 -27.49 -2.98 1.35
CA ALA A 30 -27.77 -1.87 0.44
C ALA A 30 -26.50 -1.08 0.03
N VAL A 31 -25.39 -1.24 0.75
CA VAL A 31 -24.12 -0.58 0.43
C VAL A 31 -23.43 -1.33 -0.69
N ALA A 32 -23.16 -0.64 -1.79
CA ALA A 32 -22.42 -1.20 -2.90
C ALA A 32 -20.95 -1.45 -2.50
N VAL A 33 -20.45 -2.64 -2.84
CA VAL A 33 -19.01 -2.96 -2.77
C VAL A 33 -18.38 -2.79 -4.15
N PRO A 34 -17.16 -2.21 -4.24
CA PRO A 34 -16.48 -2.08 -5.51
C PRO A 34 -16.08 -3.45 -6.06
N ARG A 35 -15.94 -3.55 -7.39
CA ARG A 35 -15.42 -4.76 -8.04
C ARG A 35 -14.00 -5.12 -7.58
N HIS A 36 -13.18 -4.10 -7.30
CA HIS A 36 -11.82 -4.22 -6.81
C HIS A 36 -11.51 -3.10 -5.80
N ALA A 37 -10.78 -3.41 -4.74
CA ALA A 37 -10.32 -2.43 -3.75
C ALA A 37 -8.82 -2.61 -3.47
N SER A 38 -8.13 -1.54 -3.06
CA SER A 38 -6.70 -1.61 -2.73
C SER A 38 -6.39 -0.82 -1.44
N VAL A 39 -5.60 -1.44 -0.57
CA VAL A 39 -4.99 -0.82 0.60
C VAL A 39 -3.49 -0.73 0.35
N VAL A 40 -2.95 0.48 0.40
CA VAL A 40 -1.57 0.74 -0.03
C VAL A 40 -0.78 1.47 1.05
N VAL A 41 0.41 0.95 1.35
CA VAL A 41 1.44 1.65 2.14
C VAL A 41 2.20 2.60 1.22
N LEU A 42 2.35 3.87 1.62
CA LEU A 42 3.09 4.85 0.84
C LEU A 42 4.52 4.98 1.35
N VAL A 43 5.46 4.82 0.42
CA VAL A 43 6.89 5.08 0.64
C VAL A 43 7.22 6.45 0.06
N ASP A 44 7.55 7.37 0.96
CA ASP A 44 8.01 8.71 0.63
C ASP A 44 9.54 8.75 0.79
N ALA A 45 10.25 8.90 -0.32
CA ALA A 45 11.70 8.81 -0.39
C ALA A 45 12.28 9.68 -1.50
N PHE A 46 13.35 10.41 -1.17
CA PHE A 46 14.12 11.18 -2.13
C PHE A 46 15.08 10.25 -2.88
N GLY A 47 15.04 10.29 -4.22
CA GLY A 47 15.85 9.42 -5.06
C GLY A 47 15.25 8.03 -5.32
N SER A 48 15.49 7.53 -6.53
CA SER A 48 14.92 6.26 -7.02
C SER A 48 15.40 5.04 -6.20
N ALA A 49 16.69 4.98 -5.86
CA ALA A 49 17.26 3.85 -5.13
C ALA A 49 16.69 3.73 -3.70
N ALA A 50 16.57 4.84 -2.96
CA ALA A 50 16.00 4.84 -1.62
C ALA A 50 14.51 4.45 -1.63
N ARG A 51 13.76 4.93 -2.63
CA ARG A 51 12.36 4.54 -2.83
C ARG A 51 12.21 3.06 -3.11
N ARG A 52 13.01 2.52 -4.03
CA ARG A 52 13.01 1.09 -4.35
C ARG A 52 13.31 0.25 -3.10
N ALA A 53 14.32 0.63 -2.33
CA ALA A 53 14.66 -0.04 -1.07
C ALA A 53 13.49 0.00 -0.05
N GLY A 54 12.83 1.14 0.08
CA GLY A 54 11.64 1.28 0.92
C GLY A 54 10.49 0.37 0.48
N VAL A 55 10.18 0.33 -0.82
CA VAL A 55 9.17 -0.58 -1.37
C VAL A 55 9.54 -2.04 -1.15
N GLN A 56 10.80 -2.42 -1.39
CA GLN A 56 11.30 -3.77 -1.14
C GLN A 56 11.16 -4.20 0.33
N SER A 57 11.38 -3.26 1.27
CA SER A 57 11.24 -3.55 2.71
C SER A 57 9.81 -3.93 3.11
N VAL A 58 8.79 -3.37 2.44
CA VAL A 58 7.38 -3.71 2.66
C VAL A 58 6.94 -4.91 1.82
N ALA A 59 7.49 -5.07 0.61
CA ALA A 59 7.19 -6.18 -0.29
C ALA A 59 7.69 -7.54 0.24
N SER A 60 8.85 -7.55 0.90
CA SER A 60 9.47 -8.76 1.46
C SER A 60 8.53 -9.57 2.37
N PRO A 61 7.90 -9.02 3.43
CA PRO A 61 6.95 -9.76 4.26
C PRO A 61 5.65 -10.13 3.53
N LEU A 62 5.31 -9.47 2.42
CA LEU A 62 4.15 -9.84 1.59
C LEU A 62 4.44 -11.05 0.70
N GLY A 63 5.72 -11.37 0.46
CA GLY A 63 6.15 -12.46 -0.42
C GLY A 63 5.91 -12.17 -1.90
N VAL A 64 5.95 -10.90 -2.30
CA VAL A 64 5.71 -10.46 -3.68
C VAL A 64 6.90 -9.65 -4.20
N PRO A 65 7.20 -9.71 -5.51
CA PRO A 65 8.30 -8.94 -6.09
C PRO A 65 7.97 -7.44 -6.10
N THR A 66 9.02 -6.62 -6.04
CA THR A 66 8.92 -5.19 -6.35
C THR A 66 9.05 -4.98 -7.86
N GLU A 67 8.08 -4.30 -8.43
CA GLU A 67 8.02 -3.93 -9.84
C GLU A 67 8.41 -2.45 -10.01
N ASP A 68 9.08 -2.13 -11.12
CA ASP A 68 9.33 -0.77 -11.58
C ASP A 68 8.30 -0.47 -12.66
N ILE A 69 7.34 0.40 -12.33
CA ILE A 69 6.23 0.75 -13.22
C ILE A 69 6.52 2.05 -14.02
N GLY A 70 7.78 2.50 -14.02
CA GLY A 70 8.25 3.66 -14.77
C GLY A 70 8.03 4.99 -14.05
N ARG A 71 8.63 6.06 -14.57
CA ARG A 71 8.60 7.44 -14.01
C ARG A 71 9.05 7.52 -12.54
N GLY A 72 9.87 6.57 -12.09
CA GLY A 72 10.34 6.48 -10.72
C GLY A 72 9.29 5.91 -9.74
N TYR A 73 8.18 5.36 -10.21
CA TYR A 73 7.26 4.62 -9.36
C TYR A 73 7.73 3.18 -9.21
N PHE A 74 7.61 2.67 -7.99
CA PHE A 74 7.80 1.26 -7.68
C PHE A 74 6.56 0.76 -6.96
N ASP A 75 6.11 -0.44 -7.27
CA ASP A 75 5.00 -1.05 -6.55
C ASP A 75 5.27 -2.52 -6.22
N ALA A 76 4.50 -3.02 -5.27
CA ALA A 76 4.41 -4.43 -4.96
C ALA A 76 3.04 -4.68 -4.33
N ARG A 77 2.31 -5.67 -4.79
CA ARG A 77 0.97 -5.96 -4.27
C ARG A 77 0.73 -7.45 -4.15
N ARG A 78 -0.05 -7.81 -3.13
CA ARG A 78 -0.60 -9.14 -2.92
C ARG A 78 -2.12 -9.07 -3.01
N ASP A 79 -2.69 -9.92 -3.84
CA ASP A 79 -4.13 -10.03 -4.00
C ASP A 79 -4.71 -11.02 -2.98
N LEU A 80 -5.87 -10.64 -2.43
CA LEU A 80 -6.68 -11.35 -1.45
C LEU A 80 -8.12 -11.38 -2.00
N GLY A 81 -8.34 -12.19 -3.04
CA GLY A 81 -9.58 -12.13 -3.82
C GLY A 81 -9.73 -10.77 -4.52
N PRO A 82 -10.85 -10.05 -4.38
CA PRO A 82 -11.05 -8.73 -5.02
C PRO A 82 -10.32 -7.58 -4.32
N ILE A 83 -9.60 -7.83 -3.22
CA ILE A 83 -8.89 -6.81 -2.44
C ILE A 83 -7.38 -7.01 -2.61
N SER A 84 -6.64 -5.95 -2.90
CA SER A 84 -5.17 -5.97 -2.91
C SER A 84 -4.62 -5.25 -1.68
N TYR A 85 -3.56 -5.80 -1.08
CA TYR A 85 -2.72 -5.08 -0.12
C TYR A 85 -1.32 -4.91 -0.70
N GLY A 86 -0.81 -3.69 -0.70
CA GLY A 86 0.46 -3.41 -1.36
C GLY A 86 1.19 -2.20 -0.82
N VAL A 87 2.24 -1.84 -1.54
CA VAL A 87 3.09 -0.70 -1.28
C VAL A 87 3.37 0.02 -2.60
N VAL A 88 3.38 1.35 -2.55
CA VAL A 88 3.78 2.18 -3.69
C VAL A 88 4.80 3.19 -3.22
N GLY A 89 5.92 3.24 -3.94
CA GLY A 89 6.89 4.32 -3.88
C GLY A 89 6.46 5.41 -4.85
N ILE A 90 6.17 6.58 -4.33
CA ILE A 90 5.72 7.72 -5.13
C ILE A 90 6.93 8.66 -5.33
N PRO A 91 7.25 9.08 -6.58
CA PRO A 91 8.18 10.17 -6.80
C PRO A 91 7.69 11.46 -6.14
N PRO A 92 8.56 12.24 -5.48
CA PRO A 92 8.18 13.59 -5.12
C PRO A 92 7.66 14.27 -6.38
N GLU A 93 6.57 15.02 -6.28
CA GLU A 93 6.13 15.87 -7.38
C GLU A 93 7.37 16.63 -7.85
N GLU A 94 7.73 16.49 -9.13
CA GLU A 94 8.57 17.49 -9.77
C GLU A 94 7.82 18.80 -9.51
N ARG A 95 8.30 19.63 -8.58
CA ARG A 95 7.84 21.01 -8.49
C ARG A 95 8.17 21.62 -9.84
N GLN A 96 7.20 21.60 -10.75
CA GLN A 96 7.23 22.36 -11.99
C GLN A 96 7.29 23.85 -11.63
#